data_AF-A0A833G4Q6-F1
#
_entry.id   AF-A0A833G4Q6-F1
#
_cell.length_a   1.000
_cell.length_b   1.000
_cell.length_c   1.000
_cell.angle_alpha   90.00
_cell.angle_beta   90.00
_cell.angle_gamma   90.00
#
_symmetry.space_group_name_H-M   'P 1'
#
loop_
_entity.id
_entity.type
_entity.pdbx_description
1 polymer ?
#
loop_
_entity_poly.entity_id
_entity_poly.type
_entity_poly.pdbx_seq_one_letter_code
_entity_poly.pdbx_strand_id
1 'polypeptide(L)'
;RCTTLRRLIVHESVYDTLVPRLKKAYESVSVGNPLETPALVGPLIDKAAYDAMQKALEAARAEGGTVTGGGRVAEAGKDTAYYVRPALVEMPKQAGPVLEETFAPILYVMKYRDFDEAIALHNAVAAGLSSSIFTLDLREAERFLSAEGSDCGIANVNIGTSGAEIGGAFGGEKETGGGRESGSDAWKGYMRRATNTVNYSTALPLAQGVSFDIE
;
A
#
# COMPACT_ATOMS: atom_id res chain seq x y z
N ARG A 1 -2.72 -1.54 9.07
CA ARG A 1 -1.31 -1.78 8.64
C ARG A 1 -0.97 -0.73 7.59
N CYS A 2 0.30 -0.36 7.41
CA CYS A 2 0.70 0.47 6.26
C CYS A 2 0.37 -0.23 4.92
N THR A 3 0.48 -1.56 4.88
CA THR A 3 0.14 -2.41 3.72
C THR A 3 -1.32 -2.88 3.66
N THR A 4 -2.23 -2.26 4.43
CA THR A 4 -3.66 -2.60 4.39
C THR A 4 -4.22 -2.29 3.00
N LEU A 5 -5.00 -3.23 2.43
CA LEU A 5 -5.72 -2.99 1.18
C LEU A 5 -6.86 -1.98 1.42
N ARG A 6 -6.75 -0.79 0.82
CA ARG A 6 -7.75 0.30 0.97
C ARG A 6 -8.55 0.57 -0.29
N ARG A 7 -8.00 0.23 -1.47
CA ARG A 7 -8.65 0.41 -2.77
C ARG A 7 -8.67 -0.92 -3.51
N LEU A 8 -9.81 -1.29 -4.06
CA LEU A 8 -10.01 -2.45 -4.90
C LEU A 8 -10.59 -2.01 -6.24
N ILE A 9 -9.81 -2.16 -7.30
CA ILE A 9 -10.17 -1.78 -8.67
C ILE A 9 -10.56 -3.09 -9.40
N VAL A 10 -11.83 -3.23 -9.74
CA VAL A 10 -12.43 -4.50 -10.19
C VAL A 10 -12.95 -4.37 -11.60
N HIS A 11 -12.62 -5.33 -12.46
CA HIS A 11 -13.12 -5.33 -13.84
C HIS A 11 -14.65 -5.47 -13.86
N GLU A 12 -15.33 -4.72 -14.71
CA GLU A 12 -16.80 -4.67 -14.76
C GLU A 12 -17.44 -6.06 -14.92
N SER A 13 -16.81 -6.97 -15.69
CA SER A 13 -17.34 -8.31 -15.95
C SER A 13 -17.41 -9.23 -14.73
N VAL A 14 -16.65 -8.94 -13.67
CA VAL A 14 -16.64 -9.76 -12.44
C VAL A 14 -17.19 -9.03 -11.23
N TYR A 15 -17.42 -7.72 -11.32
CA TYR A 15 -17.85 -6.89 -10.20
C TYR A 15 -19.13 -7.40 -9.53
N ASP A 16 -20.17 -7.66 -10.33
CA ASP A 16 -21.49 -8.02 -9.83
C ASP A 16 -21.52 -9.43 -9.19
N THR A 17 -20.47 -10.23 -9.44
CA THR A 17 -20.25 -11.52 -8.75
C THR A 17 -19.36 -11.37 -7.51
N LEU A 18 -18.31 -10.54 -7.60
CA LEU A 18 -17.31 -10.39 -6.55
C LEU A 18 -17.83 -9.57 -5.35
N VAL A 19 -18.44 -8.42 -5.60
CA VAL A 19 -18.83 -7.48 -4.53
C VAL A 19 -19.86 -8.08 -3.57
N PRO A 20 -20.92 -8.78 -4.02
CA PRO A 20 -21.84 -9.46 -3.10
C PRO A 20 -21.14 -10.53 -2.25
N ARG A 21 -20.17 -11.27 -2.82
CA ARG A 21 -19.39 -12.25 -2.06
C ARG A 21 -18.48 -11.60 -1.02
N LEU A 22 -17.89 -10.46 -1.34
CA LEU A 22 -17.10 -9.67 -0.39
C LEU A 22 -17.97 -9.15 0.76
N LYS A 23 -19.17 -8.60 0.47
CA LYS A 23 -20.11 -8.17 1.51
C LYS A 23 -20.48 -9.31 2.46
N LYS A 24 -20.81 -10.49 1.92
CA LYS A 24 -21.08 -11.69 2.74
C LYS A 24 -19.88 -12.11 3.60
N ALA A 25 -18.67 -12.04 3.05
CA ALA A 25 -17.46 -12.32 3.82
C ALA A 25 -17.28 -11.30 4.96
N TYR A 26 -17.48 -10.01 4.69
CA TYR A 26 -17.39 -8.92 5.69
C TYR A 26 -18.41 -9.08 6.81
N GLU A 27 -19.64 -9.51 6.51
CA GLU A 27 -20.67 -9.79 7.51
C GLU A 27 -20.27 -10.91 8.46
N SER A 28 -19.52 -11.90 7.96
CA SER A 28 -19.05 -13.05 8.76
C SER A 28 -17.82 -12.74 9.64
N VAL A 29 -17.19 -11.58 9.48
CA VAL A 29 -16.00 -11.21 10.26
C VAL A 29 -16.39 -10.97 11.72
N SER A 30 -15.76 -11.74 12.62
CA SER A 30 -15.89 -11.56 14.06
C SER A 30 -15.07 -10.37 14.54
N VAL A 31 -15.71 -9.50 15.33
CA VAL A 31 -15.11 -8.34 15.99
C VAL A 31 -15.17 -8.56 17.50
N GLY A 32 -14.06 -8.39 18.20
CA GLY A 32 -13.99 -8.71 19.62
C GLY A 32 -12.60 -8.54 20.22
N ASN A 33 -12.51 -8.72 21.55
CA ASN A 33 -11.25 -8.62 22.27
C ASN A 33 -10.25 -9.66 21.73
N PRO A 34 -9.06 -9.23 21.24
CA PRO A 34 -8.09 -10.12 20.61
C PRO A 34 -7.41 -11.11 21.58
N LEU A 35 -7.57 -10.93 22.90
CA LEU A 35 -7.01 -11.83 23.92
C LEU A 35 -8.03 -12.83 24.47
N GLU A 36 -9.32 -12.51 24.42
CA GLU A 36 -10.38 -13.27 25.09
C GLU A 36 -11.28 -14.03 24.09
N THR A 37 -11.24 -13.66 22.82
CA THR A 37 -12.12 -14.22 21.79
C THR A 37 -11.29 -14.63 20.56
N PRO A 38 -11.77 -15.58 19.74
CA PRO A 38 -11.17 -15.88 18.44
C PRO A 38 -11.51 -14.82 17.38
N ALA A 39 -11.78 -13.58 17.80
CA ALA A 39 -12.17 -12.51 16.88
C ALA A 39 -11.03 -12.18 15.92
N LEU A 40 -11.38 -12.02 14.64
CA LEU A 40 -10.40 -11.68 13.61
C LEU A 40 -10.03 -10.18 13.65
N VAL A 41 -10.94 -9.33 14.13
CA VAL A 41 -10.78 -7.87 14.15
C VAL A 41 -10.84 -7.36 15.59
N GLY A 42 -9.73 -6.79 16.04
CA GLY A 42 -9.63 -6.05 17.31
C GLY A 42 -10.10 -4.59 17.19
N PRO A 43 -9.85 -3.77 18.23
CA PRO A 43 -10.27 -2.37 18.22
C PRO A 43 -9.36 -1.51 17.33
N LEU A 44 -9.86 -0.35 16.93
CA LEU A 44 -9.02 0.78 16.53
C LEU A 44 -8.18 1.26 17.71
N ILE A 45 -7.10 1.98 17.42
CA ILE A 45 -6.15 2.42 18.46
C ILE A 45 -6.78 3.37 19.47
N ASP A 46 -7.63 4.31 19.04
CA ASP A 46 -8.24 5.32 19.89
C ASP A 46 -9.50 5.95 19.26
N LYS A 47 -10.04 6.97 19.95
CA LYS A 47 -11.19 7.77 19.49
C LYS A 47 -10.91 8.55 18.22
N ALA A 48 -9.71 9.12 18.08
CA ALA A 48 -9.38 9.95 16.93
C ALA A 48 -9.38 9.12 15.63
N ALA A 49 -8.87 7.89 15.69
CA ALA A 49 -8.96 6.94 14.59
C ALA A 49 -10.41 6.57 14.25
N TYR A 50 -11.27 6.40 15.25
CA TYR A 50 -12.70 6.17 15.05
C TYR A 50 -13.39 7.38 14.40
N ASP A 51 -13.18 8.58 14.92
CA ASP A 51 -13.77 9.80 14.38
C ASP A 51 -13.31 10.06 12.93
N ALA A 52 -12.02 9.84 12.64
CA ALA A 52 -11.48 9.92 11.28
C ALA A 52 -12.11 8.90 10.33
N MET A 53 -12.31 7.66 10.80
CA MET A 53 -13.04 6.64 10.05
C MET A 53 -14.46 7.08 9.72
N GLN A 54 -15.22 7.56 10.70
CA GLN A 54 -16.60 8.01 10.47
C GLN A 54 -16.66 9.20 9.51
N LYS A 55 -15.76 10.18 9.66
CA LYS A 55 -15.62 11.32 8.74
C LYS A 55 -15.36 10.87 7.31
N ALA A 56 -14.47 9.90 7.10
CA ALA A 56 -14.20 9.36 5.77
C ALA A 56 -15.42 8.65 5.16
N LEU A 57 -16.17 7.89 5.96
CA LEU A 57 -17.40 7.24 5.50
C LEU A 57 -18.53 8.24 5.17
N GLU A 58 -18.62 9.34 5.90
CA GLU A 58 -19.56 10.44 5.58
C GLU A 58 -19.16 11.15 4.28
N ALA A 59 -17.87 11.49 4.13
CA ALA A 59 -17.35 12.09 2.89
C ALA A 59 -17.56 11.16 1.68
N ALA A 60 -17.39 9.85 1.85
CA ALA A 60 -17.62 8.89 0.79
C ALA A 60 -19.09 8.86 0.35
N ARG A 61 -20.04 8.92 1.30
CA ARG A 61 -21.48 9.05 0.98
C ARG A 61 -21.77 10.35 0.23
N ALA A 62 -21.14 11.45 0.63
CA ALA A 62 -21.31 12.75 -0.05
C ALA A 62 -20.81 12.73 -1.51
N GLU A 63 -19.79 11.92 -1.80
CA GLU A 63 -19.29 11.65 -3.17
C GLU A 63 -20.13 10.60 -3.94
N GLY A 64 -21.28 10.19 -3.41
CA GLY A 64 -22.18 9.21 -4.03
C GLY A 64 -21.82 7.75 -3.76
N GLY A 65 -20.93 7.49 -2.80
CA GLY A 65 -20.54 6.14 -2.41
C GLY A 65 -21.60 5.40 -1.60
N THR A 66 -21.74 4.10 -1.84
CA THR A 66 -22.62 3.21 -1.06
C THR A 66 -21.80 2.49 0.01
N VAL A 67 -22.05 2.81 1.28
CA VAL A 67 -21.31 2.25 2.42
C VAL A 67 -22.03 1.04 3.00
N THR A 68 -21.32 -0.08 3.13
CA THR A 68 -21.72 -1.30 3.85
C THR A 68 -20.78 -1.52 5.03
N GLY A 69 -21.30 -1.75 6.25
CA GLY A 69 -20.47 -1.91 7.45
C GLY A 69 -20.01 -0.57 8.05
N GLY A 70 -18.86 -0.56 8.74
CA GLY A 70 -18.26 0.65 9.32
C GLY A 70 -18.80 1.12 10.66
N GLY A 71 -19.88 0.50 11.17
CA GLY A 71 -20.50 0.84 12.44
C GLY A 71 -19.69 0.40 13.67
N ARG A 72 -19.86 1.10 14.78
CA ARG A 72 -19.29 0.76 16.09
C ARG A 72 -19.89 -0.54 16.63
N VAL A 73 -19.06 -1.37 17.28
CA VAL A 73 -19.45 -2.58 18.00
C VAL A 73 -19.24 -2.33 19.49
N ALA A 74 -20.18 -1.64 20.14
CA ALA A 74 -20.01 -1.19 21.52
C ALA A 74 -19.92 -2.37 22.51
N GLU A 75 -20.63 -3.46 22.22
CA GLU A 75 -20.68 -4.68 23.01
C GLU A 75 -19.37 -5.48 23.02
N ALA A 76 -18.41 -5.16 22.13
CA ALA A 76 -17.13 -5.86 22.03
C ALA A 76 -16.08 -5.41 23.07
N GLY A 77 -16.37 -4.35 23.84
CA GLY A 77 -15.46 -3.88 24.89
C GLY A 77 -16.02 -2.75 25.74
N LYS A 78 -15.14 -2.07 26.47
CA LYS A 78 -15.51 -0.90 27.30
C LYS A 78 -15.82 0.30 26.41
N ASP A 79 -16.56 1.28 26.93
CA ASP A 79 -16.94 2.51 26.22
C ASP A 79 -15.75 3.36 25.73
N THR A 80 -14.57 3.16 26.33
CA THR A 80 -13.32 3.82 25.94
C THR A 80 -12.57 3.11 24.81
N ALA A 81 -13.05 1.94 24.38
CA ALA A 81 -12.50 1.17 23.25
C ALA A 81 -13.38 1.34 22.00
N TYR A 82 -12.73 1.32 20.84
CA TYR A 82 -13.35 1.63 19.55
C TYR A 82 -13.30 0.44 18.61
N TYR A 83 -14.15 -0.54 18.88
CA TYR A 83 -14.39 -1.66 17.98
C TYR A 83 -15.32 -1.23 16.85
N VAL A 84 -15.00 -1.64 15.62
CA VAL A 84 -15.77 -1.30 14.43
C VAL A 84 -15.88 -2.51 13.52
N ARG A 85 -17.00 -2.62 12.81
CA ARG A 85 -17.07 -3.52 11.66
C ARG A 85 -16.26 -2.92 10.51
N PRO A 86 -15.45 -3.71 9.77
CA PRO A 86 -14.84 -3.25 8.53
C PRO A 86 -15.89 -2.68 7.57
N ALA A 87 -15.53 -1.64 6.84
CA ALA A 87 -16.40 -0.99 5.87
C ALA A 87 -16.00 -1.39 4.44
N LEU A 88 -17.00 -1.70 3.62
CA LEU A 88 -16.87 -1.83 2.17
C LEU A 88 -17.68 -0.70 1.54
N VAL A 89 -17.03 0.10 0.70
CA VAL A 89 -17.62 1.30 0.11
C VAL A 89 -17.54 1.20 -1.40
N GLU A 90 -18.67 1.07 -2.06
CA GLU A 90 -18.75 1.11 -3.52
C GLU A 90 -18.73 2.56 -3.97
N MET A 91 -17.70 2.96 -4.71
CA MET A 91 -17.48 4.34 -5.15
C MET A 91 -17.71 4.46 -6.66
N PRO A 92 -18.45 5.48 -7.14
CA PRO A 92 -18.68 5.68 -8.57
C PRO A 92 -17.41 6.13 -9.32
N LYS A 93 -16.44 6.71 -8.61
CA LYS A 93 -15.16 7.19 -9.13
C LYS A 93 -14.13 7.31 -7.99
N GLN A 94 -12.85 7.42 -8.34
CA GLN A 94 -11.79 7.70 -7.39
C GLN A 94 -11.80 9.19 -7.00
N ALA A 95 -12.48 9.54 -5.91
CA ALA A 95 -12.63 10.92 -5.43
C ALA A 95 -12.71 11.00 -3.90
N GLY A 96 -12.55 12.22 -3.37
CA GLY A 96 -12.66 12.52 -1.95
C GLY A 96 -11.79 11.60 -1.09
N PRO A 97 -12.37 10.87 -0.11
CA PRO A 97 -11.60 10.09 0.86
C PRO A 97 -10.89 8.86 0.28
N VAL A 98 -11.09 8.54 -1.02
CA VAL A 98 -10.36 7.46 -1.70
C VAL A 98 -8.90 7.84 -1.98
N LEU A 99 -8.63 9.13 -2.17
CA LEU A 99 -7.29 9.66 -2.49
C LEU A 99 -6.42 9.87 -1.24
N GLU A 100 -7.05 9.93 -0.06
CA GLU A 100 -6.40 10.20 1.22
C GLU A 100 -6.26 8.92 2.04
N GLU A 101 -5.15 8.78 2.78
CA GLU A 101 -5.02 7.67 3.72
C GLU A 101 -5.85 7.93 4.99
N THR A 102 -6.93 7.17 5.16
CA THR A 102 -7.57 6.99 6.48
C THR A 102 -7.09 5.67 7.09
N PHE A 103 -6.42 5.73 8.25
CA PHE A 103 -5.82 4.55 8.89
C PHE A 103 -6.83 3.67 9.65
N ALA A 104 -7.89 3.26 8.95
CA ALA A 104 -9.02 2.47 9.44
C ALA A 104 -9.39 1.35 8.43
N PRO A 105 -10.20 0.34 8.82
CA PRO A 105 -10.59 -0.75 7.93
C PRO A 105 -11.71 -0.32 6.97
N ILE A 106 -11.36 0.50 5.98
CA ILE A 106 -12.24 0.93 4.88
C ILE A 106 -11.67 0.40 3.57
N LEU A 107 -12.48 -0.35 2.82
CA LEU A 107 -12.17 -0.80 1.47
C LEU A 107 -13.07 -0.08 0.46
N TYR A 108 -12.49 0.80 -0.34
CA TYR A 108 -13.16 1.43 -1.48
C TYR A 108 -13.10 0.52 -2.70
N VAL A 109 -14.24 0.27 -3.34
CA VAL A 109 -14.37 -0.57 -4.53
C VAL A 109 -14.81 0.27 -5.71
N MET A 110 -14.09 0.17 -6.82
CA MET A 110 -14.36 0.91 -8.06
C MET A 110 -14.33 -0.05 -9.25
N LYS A 111 -15.15 0.23 -10.26
CA LYS A 111 -15.13 -0.50 -11.54
C LYS A 111 -14.04 0.06 -12.45
N TYR A 112 -13.48 -0.81 -13.29
CA TYR A 112 -12.74 -0.42 -14.49
C TYR A 112 -13.19 -1.30 -15.66
N ARG A 113 -12.89 -0.88 -16.88
CA ARG A 113 -13.09 -1.71 -18.08
C ARG A 113 -11.78 -1.99 -18.81
N ASP A 114 -11.00 -0.94 -19.05
CA ASP A 114 -9.77 -1.07 -19.84
C ASP A 114 -8.57 -1.21 -18.90
N PHE A 115 -7.64 -2.14 -19.15
CA PHE A 115 -6.54 -2.39 -18.20
C PHE A 115 -5.67 -1.15 -17.94
N ASP A 116 -5.50 -0.29 -18.94
CA ASP A 116 -4.77 0.98 -18.84
C ASP A 116 -5.46 1.95 -17.87
N GLU A 117 -6.80 1.94 -17.85
CA GLU A 117 -7.60 2.69 -16.87
C GLU A 117 -7.32 2.18 -15.45
N ALA A 118 -7.22 0.86 -15.26
CA ALA A 118 -6.91 0.29 -13.95
C ALA A 118 -5.54 0.73 -13.43
N ILE A 119 -4.51 0.73 -14.29
CA ILE A 119 -3.17 1.21 -13.94
C ILE A 119 -3.19 2.71 -13.63
N ALA A 120 -3.88 3.52 -14.45
CA ALA A 120 -4.01 4.95 -14.21
C ALA A 120 -4.72 5.25 -12.88
N LEU A 121 -5.83 4.55 -12.58
CA LEU A 121 -6.53 4.66 -11.29
C LEU A 121 -5.64 4.23 -10.13
N HIS A 122 -4.91 3.11 -10.28
CA HIS A 122 -3.98 2.62 -9.27
C HIS A 122 -2.91 3.66 -8.92
N ASN A 123 -2.26 4.22 -9.94
CA ASN A 123 -1.13 5.16 -9.83
C ASN A 123 -1.55 6.60 -9.43
N ALA A 124 -2.81 6.98 -9.63
CA ALA A 124 -3.29 8.37 -9.42
C ALA A 124 -3.35 8.85 -7.95
N VAL A 125 -3.04 8.01 -6.96
CA VAL A 125 -2.91 8.44 -5.57
C VAL A 125 -1.48 8.88 -5.26
N ALA A 126 -1.32 9.79 -4.29
CA ALA A 126 -0.02 10.32 -3.92
C ALA A 126 0.88 9.30 -3.19
N ALA A 127 0.29 8.28 -2.56
CA ALA A 127 1.03 7.17 -1.93
C ALA A 127 1.55 6.15 -2.96
N GLY A 128 2.64 5.44 -2.62
CA GLY A 128 3.32 4.48 -3.49
C GLY A 128 3.93 3.29 -2.75
N LEU A 129 3.27 2.76 -1.72
CA LEU A 129 3.83 1.67 -0.89
C LEU A 129 3.75 0.29 -1.55
N SER A 130 2.54 -0.27 -1.64
CA SER A 130 2.33 -1.66 -2.06
C SER A 130 1.09 -1.79 -2.93
N SER A 131 1.15 -2.71 -3.88
CA SER A 131 0.16 -2.92 -4.93
C SER A 131 0.06 -4.40 -5.29
N SER A 132 -1.07 -4.81 -5.86
CA SER A 132 -1.27 -6.20 -6.27
C SER A 132 -2.27 -6.29 -7.41
N ILE A 133 -1.99 -7.20 -8.35
CA ILE A 133 -2.93 -7.67 -9.38
C ILE A 133 -3.33 -9.12 -9.10
N PHE A 134 -4.61 -9.44 -9.28
CA PHE A 134 -5.10 -10.82 -9.31
C PHE A 134 -5.57 -11.14 -10.73
N THR A 135 -4.79 -11.94 -11.45
CA THR A 135 -5.06 -12.32 -12.85
C THR A 135 -4.44 -13.68 -13.17
N LEU A 136 -5.00 -14.35 -14.18
CA LEU A 136 -4.41 -15.54 -14.80
C LEU A 136 -3.79 -15.22 -16.18
N ASP A 137 -3.96 -13.99 -16.69
CA ASP A 137 -3.32 -13.56 -17.93
C ASP A 137 -1.87 -13.14 -17.64
N LEU A 138 -0.93 -13.88 -18.23
CA LEU A 138 0.50 -13.62 -18.09
C LEU A 138 0.89 -12.21 -18.57
N ARG A 139 0.25 -11.69 -19.62
CA ARG A 139 0.56 -10.37 -20.18
C ARG A 139 0.13 -9.25 -19.23
N GLU A 140 -1.03 -9.40 -18.58
CA GLU A 140 -1.48 -8.44 -17.56
C GLU A 140 -0.57 -8.48 -16.33
N ALA A 141 -0.19 -9.68 -15.88
CA ALA A 141 0.72 -9.85 -14.75
C ALA A 141 2.08 -9.18 -15.01
N GLU A 142 2.71 -9.48 -16.14
CA GLU A 142 4.01 -8.89 -16.51
C GLU A 142 3.91 -7.39 -16.77
N ARG A 143 2.84 -6.93 -17.43
CA ARG A 143 2.63 -5.49 -17.66
C ARG A 143 2.45 -4.73 -16.35
N PHE A 144 1.73 -5.30 -15.38
CA PHE A 144 1.59 -4.70 -14.04
C PHE A 144 2.92 -4.54 -13.31
N LEU A 145 3.87 -5.46 -13.52
CA LEU A 145 5.22 -5.41 -12.93
C LEU A 145 6.24 -4.62 -13.77
N SER A 146 5.87 -4.24 -15.00
CA SER A 146 6.75 -3.52 -15.92
C SER A 146 6.93 -2.05 -15.54
N ALA A 147 7.83 -1.36 -16.23
CA ALA A 147 8.06 0.08 -16.06
C ALA A 147 6.83 0.96 -16.39
N GLU A 148 5.84 0.44 -17.12
CA GLU A 148 4.58 1.14 -17.43
C GLU A 148 3.43 0.72 -16.50
N GLY A 149 3.69 -0.16 -15.54
CA GLY A 149 2.71 -0.75 -14.63
C GLY A 149 2.56 0.00 -13.31
N SER A 150 2.56 -0.75 -12.22
CA SER A 150 2.46 -0.20 -10.87
C SER A 150 3.68 0.67 -10.54
N ASP A 151 3.42 1.82 -9.93
CA ASP A 151 4.44 2.76 -9.45
C ASP A 151 4.74 2.66 -7.95
N CYS A 152 4.41 1.51 -7.34
CA CYS A 152 4.68 1.24 -5.93
C CYS A 152 6.04 0.58 -5.70
N GLY A 153 6.59 0.72 -4.49
CA GLY A 153 7.81 0.03 -4.10
C GLY A 153 7.67 -1.50 -3.98
N ILE A 154 6.45 -1.98 -3.73
CA ILE A 154 6.09 -3.40 -3.75
C ILE A 154 4.97 -3.61 -4.77
N ALA A 155 5.18 -4.53 -5.73
CA ALA A 155 4.19 -4.92 -6.73
C ALA A 155 4.08 -6.44 -6.80
N ASN A 156 2.88 -6.94 -6.54
CA ASN A 156 2.61 -8.36 -6.35
C ASN A 156 1.65 -8.92 -7.40
N VAL A 157 1.74 -10.22 -7.67
CA VAL A 157 0.79 -10.97 -8.52
C VAL A 157 0.17 -12.11 -7.71
N ASN A 158 -1.15 -12.17 -7.66
CA ASN A 158 -1.95 -13.21 -6.98
C ASN A 158 -1.67 -13.39 -5.48
N ILE A 159 -1.04 -12.39 -4.85
CA ILE A 159 -0.92 -12.24 -3.40
C ILE A 159 -1.23 -10.79 -3.03
N GLY A 160 -1.96 -10.58 -1.94
CA GLY A 160 -2.42 -9.24 -1.55
C GLY A 160 -1.30 -8.24 -1.23
N THR A 161 -1.68 -7.00 -0.95
CA THR A 161 -0.76 -5.88 -0.67
C THR A 161 0.13 -6.09 0.57
N SER A 162 -0.21 -7.01 1.46
CA SER A 162 0.62 -7.37 2.61
C SER A 162 1.64 -8.49 2.32
N GLY A 163 1.73 -8.99 1.08
CA GLY A 163 2.74 -9.97 0.68
C GLY A 163 4.13 -9.33 0.64
N ALA A 164 4.89 -9.47 1.72
CA ALA A 164 6.28 -9.06 1.84
C ALA A 164 6.97 -9.95 2.89
N GLU A 165 8.29 -10.14 2.75
CA GLU A 165 9.08 -11.00 3.63
C GLU A 165 10.46 -10.39 3.93
N ILE A 166 11.14 -10.92 4.94
CA ILE A 166 12.42 -10.39 5.46
C ILE A 166 13.51 -10.29 4.38
N GLY A 167 13.50 -11.18 3.38
CA GLY A 167 14.50 -11.15 2.31
C GLY A 167 14.37 -9.96 1.34
N GLY A 168 13.20 -9.35 1.24
CA GLY A 168 12.91 -8.24 0.33
C GLY A 168 13.21 -6.86 0.94
N ALA A 169 13.56 -5.90 0.09
CA ALA A 169 13.61 -4.50 0.49
C ALA A 169 12.17 -3.98 0.70
N PHE A 170 11.84 -3.57 1.92
CA PHE A 170 10.51 -3.07 2.28
C PHE A 170 10.48 -1.55 2.25
N GLY A 171 9.55 -0.97 1.49
CA GLY A 171 9.34 0.48 1.42
C GLY A 171 8.60 0.87 0.15
N GLY A 172 8.42 2.17 -0.06
CA GLY A 172 7.58 2.69 -1.14
C GLY A 172 8.11 3.97 -1.77
N GLU A 173 7.45 4.38 -2.83
CA GLU A 173 7.76 5.57 -3.64
C GLU A 173 6.79 6.73 -3.34
N LYS A 174 6.97 7.85 -4.06
CA LYS A 174 6.13 9.05 -3.95
C LYS A 174 6.06 9.56 -2.50
N GLU A 175 4.88 9.93 -2.00
CA GLU A 175 4.69 10.40 -0.62
C GLU A 175 4.94 9.31 0.44
N THR A 176 5.14 8.04 0.06
CA THR A 176 5.64 7.03 1.00
C THR A 176 7.10 7.29 1.39
N GLY A 177 7.86 8.04 0.59
CA GLY A 177 9.12 8.67 1.02
C GLY A 177 10.42 8.04 0.51
N GLY A 178 10.37 6.98 -0.31
CA GLY A 178 11.54 6.44 -1.03
C GLY A 178 12.49 5.54 -0.23
N GLY A 179 12.37 5.50 1.10
CA GLY A 179 13.18 4.64 1.96
C GLY A 179 13.01 3.15 1.67
N ARG A 180 14.00 2.34 2.06
CA ARG A 180 13.95 0.87 2.05
C ARG A 180 14.57 0.29 3.33
N GLU A 181 13.92 -0.72 3.89
CA GLU A 181 14.31 -1.42 5.11
C GLU A 181 14.35 -2.94 4.91
N SER A 182 14.88 -3.66 5.90
CA SER A 182 14.96 -5.13 5.93
C SER A 182 15.96 -5.75 4.95
N GLY A 183 15.52 -6.36 3.85
CA GLY A 183 16.34 -7.20 2.99
C GLY A 183 17.10 -6.50 1.87
N SER A 184 17.48 -7.27 0.86
CA SER A 184 18.35 -6.83 -0.26
C SER A 184 19.62 -6.13 0.25
N ASP A 185 19.92 -4.94 -0.26
CA ASP A 185 21.01 -4.07 0.13
C ASP A 185 20.54 -2.83 0.91
N ALA A 186 19.37 -2.90 1.58
CA ALA A 186 18.84 -1.83 2.44
C ALA A 186 19.84 -1.40 3.53
N TRP A 187 20.70 -2.33 3.97
CA TRP A 187 21.80 -2.04 4.90
C TRP A 187 22.75 -0.92 4.40
N LYS A 188 22.85 -0.68 3.08
CA LYS A 188 23.63 0.43 2.52
C LYS A 188 23.11 1.80 2.96
N GLY A 189 21.83 1.94 3.31
CA GLY A 189 21.26 3.16 3.89
C GLY A 189 21.82 3.52 5.26
N TYR A 190 22.49 2.58 5.94
CA TYR A 190 23.09 2.74 7.27
C TYR A 190 24.63 2.83 7.22
N MET A 191 25.23 2.88 6.02
CA MET A 191 26.67 2.96 5.83
C MET A 191 27.04 4.06 4.81
N ARG A 192 28.29 4.50 4.81
CA ARG A 192 28.83 5.43 3.79
C ARG A 192 29.73 4.70 2.80
N ARG A 193 29.59 4.96 1.50
CA ARG A 193 30.47 4.43 0.45
C ARG A 193 31.79 5.20 0.41
N ALA A 194 32.90 4.49 0.15
CA ALA A 194 34.20 5.10 -0.15
C ALA A 194 34.79 4.44 -1.40
N THR A 195 35.32 5.25 -2.33
CA THR A 195 36.06 4.80 -3.50
C THR A 195 37.54 5.08 -3.24
N ASN A 196 38.38 4.04 -3.24
CA ASN A 196 39.78 4.15 -2.85
C ASN A 196 40.69 3.75 -4.01
N THR A 197 41.61 4.63 -4.39
CA THR A 197 42.70 4.32 -5.32
C THR A 197 44.00 4.29 -4.54
N VAL A 198 44.69 3.15 -4.56
CA VAL A 198 46.02 2.99 -3.97
C VAL A 198 47.01 2.76 -5.10
N ASN A 199 47.80 3.79 -5.45
CA ASN A 199 48.93 3.63 -6.35
C ASN A 199 50.14 3.11 -5.53
N TYR A 200 50.50 1.85 -5.73
CA TYR A 200 51.67 1.23 -5.08
C TYR A 200 52.94 1.28 -5.95
N SER A 201 52.89 1.93 -7.12
CA SER A 201 54.10 2.16 -7.91
C SER A 201 54.97 3.25 -7.28
N THR A 202 56.27 3.20 -7.56
CA THR A 202 57.20 4.31 -7.29
C THR A 202 57.15 5.38 -8.39
N ALA A 203 56.24 5.25 -9.36
CA ALA A 203 56.14 6.16 -10.49
C ALA A 203 55.39 7.45 -10.08
N LEU A 204 56.00 8.58 -10.37
CA LEU A 204 55.35 9.89 -10.30
C LEU A 204 54.75 10.19 -11.69
N PRO A 205 53.43 10.35 -11.82
CA PRO A 205 52.86 10.75 -13.10
C PRO A 205 53.32 12.18 -13.43
N LEU A 206 53.72 12.42 -14.68
CA LEU A 206 54.03 13.76 -15.16
C LEU A 206 52.77 14.62 -15.12
N ALA A 207 52.85 15.77 -14.46
CA ALA A 207 51.80 16.78 -14.52
C ALA A 207 51.86 17.47 -15.89
N GLN A 208 51.16 16.91 -16.89
CA GLN A 208 50.89 17.56 -18.18
C GLN A 208 52.13 18.14 -18.90
N GLY A 209 53.26 17.42 -18.86
CA GLY A 209 54.49 17.83 -19.56
C GLY A 209 55.39 18.80 -18.79
N VAL A 210 55.08 19.11 -17.53
CA VAL A 210 55.99 19.84 -16.63
C VAL A 210 57.08 18.90 -16.12
N SER A 211 58.35 19.29 -16.29
CA SER A 211 59.49 18.60 -15.66
C SER A 211 59.71 19.10 -14.23
N PHE A 212 59.97 18.18 -13.31
CA PHE A 212 60.33 18.45 -11.92
C PHE A 212 61.81 18.13 -11.64
N ASP A 213 62.68 18.17 -12.65
CA ASP A 213 64.12 18.04 -12.45
C ASP A 213 64.63 19.25 -11.64
N ILE A 214 65.12 19.01 -10.42
CA ILE A 214 65.73 20.02 -9.53
C ILE A 214 67.18 19.58 -9.29
N GLU A 215 68.14 20.51 -9.44
CA GLU A 215 69.58 20.30 -9.21
C GLU A 215 69.93 19.90 -7.76
#